data_AF-A0A411WKX9-F1
#
_entry.id   AF-A0A411WKX9-F1
#
_cell.length_a   1.000
_cell.length_b   1.000
_cell.length_c   1.000
_cell.angle_alpha   90.00
_cell.angle_beta   90.00
_cell.angle_gamma   90.00
#
_symmetry.space_group_name_H-M   'P 1'
#
loop_
_entity.id
_entity.type
_entity.pdbx_description
1 polymer ?
#
loop_
_entity_poly.entity_id
_entity_poly.type
_entity_poly.pdbx_seq_one_letter_code
_entity_poly.pdbx_strand_id
1 'polypeptide(L)'
;MNTNLLPCPFCGRNKIVLWTSAFGDGSYATCGFCNTTRSGRTKQQATENWNHRAVNHSVPTNSPLSHLLLLLQAELERAVTVHSQWPTDAIHASAILNEEVGELTQAAIDFHFYFDGHQRLREEAIQVGAMALRFLLNIDSYKPEGKS
;
A
#
# COMPACT_ATOMS: atom_id res chain seq x y z
N MET A 1 -27.71 12.45 -11.99
CA MET A 1 -26.32 12.07 -11.66
C MET A 1 -26.26 11.94 -10.14
N ASN A 2 -26.04 10.74 -9.61
CA ASN A 2 -26.21 10.43 -8.19
C ASN A 2 -24.88 10.70 -7.45
N THR A 3 -24.79 11.83 -6.74
CA THR A 3 -23.54 12.49 -6.34
C THR A 3 -22.95 12.10 -4.98
N ASN A 4 -23.36 10.99 -4.37
CA ASN A 4 -22.97 10.67 -2.99
C ASN A 4 -21.84 9.63 -2.83
N LEU A 5 -21.11 9.23 -3.87
CA LEU A 5 -20.00 8.28 -3.73
C LEU A 5 -18.66 9.00 -3.55
N LEU A 6 -17.95 8.67 -2.48
CA LEU A 6 -16.60 9.14 -2.23
C LEU A 6 -15.59 8.55 -3.23
N PRO A 7 -14.45 9.23 -3.47
CA PRO A 7 -13.36 8.73 -4.30
C PRO A 7 -12.92 7.32 -3.89
N CYS A 8 -12.39 6.56 -4.84
CA CYS A 8 -11.88 5.23 -4.56
C CYS A 8 -10.74 5.30 -3.54
N PRO A 9 -10.81 4.57 -2.42
CA PRO A 9 -9.77 4.63 -1.39
C PRO A 9 -8.42 4.03 -1.80
N PHE A 10 -8.36 3.30 -2.93
CA PHE A 10 -7.14 2.63 -3.39
C PHE A 10 -6.42 3.39 -4.49
N CYS A 11 -7.18 3.97 -5.42
CA CYS A 11 -6.60 4.67 -6.58
C CYS A 11 -6.96 6.16 -6.63
N GLY A 12 -7.73 6.67 -5.66
CA GLY A 12 -8.13 8.07 -5.58
C GLY A 12 -9.12 8.55 -6.65
N ARG A 13 -9.53 7.69 -7.59
CA ARG A 13 -10.39 8.09 -8.73
C ARG A 13 -11.88 8.09 -8.39
N ASN A 14 -12.63 8.97 -9.05
CA ASN A 14 -14.06 9.22 -8.76
C ASN A 14 -15.03 8.38 -9.61
N LYS A 15 -14.53 7.52 -10.52
CA LYS A 15 -15.37 6.70 -11.40
C LYS A 15 -15.89 5.48 -10.65
N ILE A 16 -16.91 5.68 -9.84
CA ILE A 16 -17.57 4.60 -9.08
C ILE A 16 -18.90 4.27 -9.76
N VAL A 17 -19.06 3.01 -10.12
CA VAL A 17 -20.24 2.49 -10.81
C VAL A 17 -21.11 1.75 -9.81
N LEU A 18 -22.37 2.18 -9.67
CA LEU A 18 -23.40 1.46 -8.94
C LEU A 18 -24.20 0.58 -9.88
N TRP A 19 -24.32 -0.69 -9.54
CA TRP A 19 -25.12 -1.65 -10.30
C TRP A 19 -25.84 -2.61 -9.35
N THR A 20 -26.90 -3.23 -9.85
CA THR A 20 -27.68 -4.25 -9.12
C THR A 20 -27.63 -5.51 -9.95
N SER A 21 -27.41 -6.64 -9.32
CA SER A 21 -27.39 -7.90 -10.05
C SER A 21 -28.80 -8.28 -10.51
N ALA A 22 -28.86 -8.81 -11.73
CA ALA A 22 -30.10 -9.30 -12.32
C ALA A 22 -30.68 -10.51 -11.58
N PHE A 23 -29.87 -11.22 -10.79
CA PHE A 23 -30.26 -12.40 -10.02
C PHE A 23 -30.79 -12.07 -8.62
N GLY A 24 -30.83 -10.79 -8.23
CA GLY A 24 -31.37 -10.35 -6.95
C GLY A 24 -30.47 -10.60 -5.73
N ASP A 25 -29.21 -11.02 -5.93
CA ASP A 25 -28.20 -11.27 -4.89
C ASP A 25 -27.62 -9.98 -4.28
N GLY A 26 -27.96 -8.81 -4.83
CA GLY A 26 -27.69 -7.52 -4.21
C GLY A 26 -27.30 -6.42 -5.18
N SER A 27 -26.78 -5.34 -4.61
CA SER A 27 -26.24 -4.18 -5.32
C SER A 27 -24.78 -3.96 -4.96
N TYR A 28 -24.04 -3.34 -5.87
CA TYR A 28 -22.59 -3.23 -5.81
C TYR A 28 -22.17 -1.83 -6.20
N ALA A 29 -21.13 -1.33 -5.52
CA ALA A 29 -20.36 -0.16 -5.89
C ALA A 29 -18.95 -0.63 -6.30
N THR A 30 -18.55 -0.34 -7.53
CA THR A 30 -17.28 -0.81 -8.11
C THR A 30 -16.47 0.37 -8.66
N CYS A 31 -15.18 0.44 -8.35
CA CYS A 31 -14.28 1.38 -9.03
C CYS A 31 -14.04 0.92 -10.45
N GLY A 32 -14.36 1.76 -11.44
CA GLY A 32 -14.13 1.45 -12.86
C GLY A 32 -12.67 1.53 -13.32
N PHE A 33 -11.70 1.58 -12.40
CA PHE A 33 -10.26 1.58 -12.70
C PHE A 33 -9.54 0.40 -12.06
N CYS A 34 -9.59 0.28 -10.73
CA CYS A 34 -8.93 -0.83 -10.02
C CYS A 34 -9.86 -2.00 -9.67
N ASN A 35 -11.12 -1.97 -10.12
CA ASN A 35 -12.15 -3.00 -9.93
C ASN A 35 -12.47 -3.37 -8.46
N THR A 36 -11.96 -2.62 -7.47
CA THR A 36 -12.36 -2.81 -6.07
C THR A 36 -13.87 -2.63 -5.94
N THR A 37 -14.50 -3.52 -5.18
CA THR A 37 -15.97 -3.60 -5.11
C THR A 37 -16.45 -3.72 -3.66
N ARG A 38 -17.61 -3.14 -3.38
CA ARG A 38 -18.38 -3.35 -2.15
C ARG A 38 -19.83 -3.66 -2.49
N SER A 39 -20.39 -4.64 -1.80
CA SER A 39 -21.78 -5.06 -1.96
C SER A 39 -22.67 -4.50 -0.85
N GLY A 40 -23.97 -4.47 -1.11
CA GLY A 40 -25.04 -4.20 -0.16
C GLY A 40 -26.34 -4.80 -0.70
N ARG A 41 -27.33 -5.03 0.16
CA ARG A 41 -28.64 -5.55 -0.26
C ARG A 41 -29.37 -4.56 -1.18
N THR A 42 -29.16 -3.27 -0.97
CA THR A 42 -29.71 -2.18 -1.80
C THR A 42 -28.59 -1.30 -2.35
N LYS A 43 -28.88 -0.51 -3.40
CA LYS A 43 -27.93 0.49 -3.93
C LYS A 43 -27.50 1.51 -2.86
N GLN A 44 -28.42 1.85 -1.95
CA GLN A 44 -28.11 2.73 -0.82
C GLN A 44 -27.12 2.06 0.13
N GLN A 45 -27.35 0.81 0.52
CA GLN A 45 -26.43 0.08 1.40
C GLN A 45 -25.06 -0.12 0.74
N ALA A 46 -25.01 -0.38 -0.57
CA ALA A 46 -23.76 -0.46 -1.32
C ALA A 46 -23.00 0.88 -1.31
N THR A 47 -23.72 2.00 -1.38
CA THR A 47 -23.16 3.37 -1.30
C THR A 47 -22.63 3.67 0.09
N GLU A 48 -23.38 3.36 1.14
CA GLU A 48 -22.95 3.53 2.54
C GLU A 48 -21.71 2.69 2.85
N ASN A 49 -21.71 1.42 2.45
CA ASN A 49 -20.56 0.52 2.61
C ASN A 49 -19.32 1.02 1.84
N TRP A 50 -19.53 1.58 0.65
CA TRP A 50 -18.45 2.21 -0.13
C TRP A 50 -17.87 3.42 0.61
N ASN A 51 -18.72 4.35 1.01
CA ASN A 51 -18.31 5.60 1.64
C ASN A 51 -17.68 5.38 3.01
N HIS A 52 -18.24 4.49 3.83
CA HIS A 52 -17.66 4.15 5.12
C HIS A 52 -16.23 3.61 4.96
N ARG A 53 -16.00 2.78 3.93
CA ARG A 53 -14.64 2.36 3.57
C ARG A 53 -13.78 3.56 3.18
N ALA A 54 -14.26 4.41 2.27
CA ALA A 54 -13.51 5.56 1.76
C ALA A 54 -13.14 6.60 2.85
N VAL A 55 -14.01 6.84 3.83
CA VAL A 55 -13.73 7.71 4.99
C VAL A 55 -12.67 7.10 5.91
N ASN A 56 -12.76 5.81 6.21
CA ASN A 56 -11.80 5.15 7.11
C ASN A 56 -10.39 4.98 6.49
N HIS A 57 -10.18 5.44 5.25
CA HIS A 57 -8.86 5.53 4.63
C HIS A 57 -8.12 6.86 4.91
N SER A 58 -8.77 7.88 5.49
CA SER A 58 -8.03 9.04 6.00
C SER A 58 -7.40 8.68 7.35
N VAL A 59 -6.12 8.31 7.35
CA VAL A 59 -5.33 8.07 8.57
C VAL A 59 -5.44 9.33 9.46
N PRO A 60 -5.89 9.23 10.73
CA PRO A 60 -5.91 10.36 11.62
C PRO A 60 -4.49 10.94 11.73
N THR A 61 -4.35 12.24 11.47
CA THR A 61 -3.06 12.94 11.41
C THR A 61 -2.25 12.88 12.70
N ASN A 62 -2.90 12.57 13.84
CA ASN A 62 -2.29 12.42 15.17
C ASN A 62 -2.21 10.97 15.66
N SER A 63 -2.24 9.97 14.76
CA SER A 63 -2.11 8.56 15.15
C SER A 63 -0.63 8.14 15.25
N PRO A 64 -0.25 7.16 16.09
CA PRO A 64 1.09 6.57 16.05
C PRO A 64 1.49 6.09 14.65
N LEU A 65 0.51 5.66 13.86
CA LEU A 65 0.70 5.28 12.46
C LEU A 65 1.10 6.45 11.57
N SER A 66 0.55 7.65 11.75
CA SER A 66 0.93 8.81 10.92
C SER A 66 2.41 9.16 11.11
N HIS A 67 2.93 9.06 12.34
CA HIS A 67 4.35 9.25 12.60
C HIS A 67 5.21 8.19 11.90
N LEU A 68 4.82 6.92 11.96
CA LEU A 68 5.53 5.84 11.25
C LEU A 68 5.52 6.03 9.73
N LEU A 69 4.40 6.49 9.16
CA LEU A 69 4.31 6.78 7.73
C LEU A 69 5.25 7.92 7.31
N LEU A 70 5.43 8.95 8.14
CA LEU A 70 6.40 10.02 7.89
C LEU A 70 7.84 9.50 7.91
N LEU A 71 8.18 8.59 8.85
CA LEU A 71 9.50 7.97 8.90
C LEU A 71 9.78 7.11 7.65
N LEU A 72 8.80 6.32 7.22
CA LEU A 72 8.88 5.53 5.99
C LEU A 72 9.03 6.41 4.75
N GLN A 73 8.31 7.53 4.68
CA GLN A 73 8.45 8.49 3.58
C GLN A 73 9.85 9.12 3.55
N ALA A 74 10.35 9.58 4.70
CA ALA A 74 11.66 10.20 4.79
C ALA A 74 12.77 9.22 4.36
N GLU A 75 12.66 7.96 4.79
CA GLU A 75 13.61 6.93 4.41
C GLU A 75 13.53 6.57 2.93
N LEU A 76 12.32 6.50 2.36
CA LEU A 76 12.14 6.31 0.91
C LEU A 76 12.80 7.44 0.11
N GLU A 77 12.61 8.70 0.50
CA GLU A 77 13.22 9.87 -0.14
C GLU A 77 14.75 9.82 -0.05
N ARG A 78 15.30 9.44 1.11
CA ARG A 78 16.74 9.21 1.30
C ARG A 78 17.26 8.12 0.36
N ALA A 79 16.62 6.96 0.33
CA ALA A 79 17.06 5.82 -0.46
C ALA A 79 16.99 6.10 -1.97
N VAL A 80 15.96 6.82 -2.44
CA VAL A 80 15.88 7.28 -3.83
C VAL A 80 17.01 8.26 -4.16
N THR A 81 17.41 9.10 -3.21
CA THR A 81 18.50 10.07 -3.39
C THR A 81 19.86 9.38 -3.44
N VAL A 82 20.13 8.46 -2.50
CA VAL A 82 21.43 7.76 -2.40
C VAL A 82 21.58 6.71 -3.50
N HIS A 83 20.54 5.94 -3.77
CA HIS A 83 20.52 4.88 -4.76
C HIS A 83 19.57 5.25 -5.89
N SER A 84 19.95 6.20 -6.75
CA SER A 84 19.05 6.77 -7.77
C SER A 84 18.58 5.79 -8.85
N GLN A 85 19.34 4.73 -9.11
CA GLN A 85 18.96 3.69 -10.08
C GLN A 85 18.13 2.61 -9.38
N TRP A 86 16.96 2.30 -9.95
CA TRP A 86 16.13 1.16 -9.53
C TRP A 86 15.99 0.18 -10.70
N PRO A 87 16.13 -1.13 -10.47
CA PRO A 87 16.03 -2.11 -11.55
C PRO A 87 14.61 -2.20 -12.12
N THR A 88 14.50 -2.52 -13.41
CA THR A 88 13.23 -2.85 -14.09
C THR A 88 12.97 -4.36 -14.15
N ASP A 89 13.86 -5.17 -13.57
CA ASP A 89 13.64 -6.58 -13.34
C ASP A 89 13.13 -6.76 -11.90
N ALA A 90 11.98 -7.43 -11.75
CA ALA A 90 11.35 -7.65 -10.47
C ALA A 90 12.19 -8.56 -9.55
N ILE A 91 12.99 -9.47 -10.12
CA ILE A 91 13.85 -10.37 -9.32
C ILE A 91 14.96 -9.55 -8.66
N HIS A 92 15.68 -8.73 -9.43
CA HIS A 92 16.70 -7.83 -8.90
C HIS A 92 16.09 -6.81 -7.93
N ALA A 93 14.95 -6.21 -8.25
CA ALA A 93 14.26 -5.30 -7.32
C ALA A 93 13.92 -5.98 -5.98
N SER A 94 13.44 -7.23 -6.03
CA SER A 94 13.15 -8.02 -4.84
C SER A 94 14.41 -8.41 -4.07
N ALA A 95 15.55 -8.59 -4.74
CA ALA A 95 16.80 -8.91 -4.08
C ALA A 95 17.30 -7.73 -3.23
N ILE A 96 17.19 -6.50 -3.74
CA ILE A 96 17.51 -5.27 -2.97
C ILE A 96 16.61 -5.16 -1.73
N LEU A 97 15.30 -5.40 -1.88
CA LEU A 97 14.40 -5.43 -0.72
C LEU A 97 14.80 -6.51 0.30
N ASN A 98 15.19 -7.71 -0.17
CA ASN A 98 15.57 -8.81 0.72
C ASN A 98 16.89 -8.56 1.47
N GLU A 99 17.78 -7.72 0.94
CA GLU A 99 18.99 -7.28 1.62
C GLU A 99 18.62 -6.61 2.96
N GLU A 100 17.72 -5.63 2.94
CA GLU A 100 17.22 -4.93 4.14
C GLU A 100 16.51 -5.88 5.11
N VAL A 101 15.76 -6.87 4.59
CA VAL A 101 15.09 -7.88 5.43
C VAL A 101 16.11 -8.75 6.16
N GLY A 102 17.25 -9.03 5.52
CA GLY A 102 18.38 -9.72 6.13
C GLY A 102 18.98 -8.91 7.28
N GLU A 103 19.18 -7.60 7.09
CA GLU A 103 19.69 -6.71 8.13
C GLU A 103 18.73 -6.59 9.32
N LEU A 104 17.43 -6.47 9.07
CA LEU A 104 16.41 -6.51 10.12
C LEU A 104 16.43 -7.84 10.89
N THR A 105 16.60 -8.95 10.19
CA THR A 105 16.72 -10.28 10.83
C THR A 105 17.96 -10.34 11.73
N GLN A 106 19.09 -9.81 11.26
CA GLN A 106 20.31 -9.72 12.07
C GLN A 106 20.10 -8.84 13.30
N ALA A 107 19.49 -7.66 13.14
CA ALA A 107 19.18 -6.77 14.26
C ALA A 107 18.24 -7.43 15.30
N ALA A 108 17.30 -8.27 14.85
CA ALA A 108 16.43 -9.03 15.74
C ALA A 108 17.16 -10.15 16.49
N ILE A 109 18.09 -10.84 15.83
CA ILE A 109 18.98 -11.82 16.46
C ILE A 109 19.83 -11.12 17.52
N ASP A 110 20.43 -9.97 17.17
CA ASP A 110 21.32 -9.24 18.06
C ASP A 110 20.58 -8.70 19.30
N PHE A 111 19.36 -8.18 19.09
CA PHE A 111 18.47 -7.80 20.19
C PHE A 111 18.16 -8.98 21.11
N HIS A 112 17.82 -10.14 20.54
CA HIS A 112 17.37 -11.30 21.30
C HIS A 112 18.51 -11.96 22.10
N PHE A 113 19.70 -12.08 21.51
CA PHE A 113 20.81 -12.84 22.09
C PHE A 113 21.90 -11.97 22.73
N TYR A 114 22.06 -10.72 22.30
CA TYR A 114 23.14 -9.83 22.75
C TYR A 114 22.65 -8.58 23.50
N PHE A 115 21.35 -8.47 23.78
CA PHE A 115 20.73 -7.32 24.47
C PHE A 115 21.07 -5.96 23.84
N ASP A 116 21.18 -5.93 22.51
CA ASP A 116 21.33 -4.68 21.78
C ASP A 116 20.07 -3.79 21.96
N GLY A 117 20.19 -2.49 21.75
CA GLY A 117 19.06 -1.57 21.90
C GLY A 117 18.00 -1.76 20.81
N HIS A 118 16.75 -1.37 21.09
CA HIS A 118 15.66 -1.35 20.09
C HIS A 118 15.89 -0.36 18.92
N GLN A 119 16.98 0.42 18.95
CA GLN A 119 17.25 1.45 17.96
C GLN A 119 17.49 0.83 16.59
N ARG A 120 18.44 -0.10 16.48
CA ARG A 120 18.77 -0.74 15.21
C ARG A 120 17.57 -1.52 14.65
N LEU A 121 16.84 -2.24 15.51
CA LEU A 121 15.57 -2.89 15.16
C LEU A 121 14.58 -1.92 14.48
N ARG A 122 14.44 -0.71 15.02
CA ARG A 122 13.54 0.31 14.46
C ARG A 122 14.06 0.83 13.12
N GLU A 123 15.35 1.10 13.03
CA GLU A 123 16.00 1.61 11.81
C GLU A 123 15.84 0.60 10.67
N GLU A 124 16.21 -0.66 10.86
CA GLU A 124 16.08 -1.68 9.79
C GLU A 124 14.62 -1.93 9.41
N ALA A 125 13.69 -1.89 10.37
CA ALA A 125 12.27 -2.04 10.05
C ALA A 125 11.73 -0.90 9.17
N ILE A 126 12.23 0.32 9.37
CA ILE A 126 11.88 1.48 8.54
C ILE A 126 12.50 1.33 7.14
N GLN A 127 13.75 0.88 7.04
CA GLN A 127 14.42 0.63 5.75
C GLN A 127 13.70 -0.44 4.93
N VAL A 128 13.33 -1.57 5.55
CA VAL A 128 12.51 -2.62 4.92
C VAL A 128 11.19 -2.06 4.40
N GLY A 129 10.48 -1.29 5.22
CA GLY A 129 9.21 -0.68 4.81
C GLY A 129 9.39 0.30 3.64
N ALA A 130 10.43 1.12 3.66
CA ALA A 130 10.76 2.04 2.57
C ALA A 130 11.10 1.30 1.27
N MET A 131 11.86 0.21 1.34
CA MET A 131 12.18 -0.60 0.14
C MET A 131 10.94 -1.31 -0.41
N ALA A 132 10.02 -1.75 0.45
CA ALA A 132 8.75 -2.31 0.01
C ALA A 132 7.90 -1.25 -0.71
N LEU A 133 7.84 -0.02 -0.18
CA LEU A 133 7.17 1.09 -0.87
C LEU A 133 7.83 1.42 -2.21
N ARG A 134 9.16 1.44 -2.26
CA ARG A 134 9.92 1.69 -3.49
C ARG A 134 9.68 0.62 -4.55
N PHE A 135 9.62 -0.65 -4.14
CA PHE A 135 9.26 -1.77 -4.99
C PHE A 135 7.85 -1.59 -5.58
N LEU A 136 6.88 -1.21 -4.75
CA LEU A 136 5.50 -0.96 -5.17
C LEU A 136 5.37 0.23 -6.12
N LEU A 137 6.14 1.31 -5.90
CA LEU A 137 6.16 2.47 -6.80
C LEU A 137 6.64 2.13 -8.21
N ASN A 138 7.45 1.08 -8.36
CA ASN A 138 8.00 0.62 -9.62
C ASN A 138 7.29 -0.62 -10.17
N ILE A 139 6.16 -1.05 -9.58
CA ILE A 139 5.54 -2.33 -9.93
C ILE A 139 5.11 -2.42 -11.39
N ASP A 140 4.66 -1.30 -11.97
CA ASP A 140 4.24 -1.21 -13.36
C ASP A 140 5.42 -1.03 -14.34
N SER A 141 6.64 -0.77 -13.84
CA SER A 141 7.83 -0.62 -14.68
C SER A 141 8.58 -1.94 -14.90
N TYR A 142 8.23 -2.99 -14.15
CA TYR A 142 8.88 -4.28 -14.25
C TYR A 142 8.53 -5.00 -15.56
N LYS A 143 9.57 -5.54 -16.21
CA LYS A 143 9.42 -6.24 -17.50
C LYS A 143 9.65 -7.73 -17.29
N PRO A 144 8.68 -8.60 -17.65
CA PRO A 144 8.92 -10.03 -17.69
C PRO A 144 9.95 -10.34 -18.77
N GLU A 145 10.87 -11.26 -18.50
CA GLU A 145 11.82 -11.72 -19.51
C GLU A 145 11.08 -12.30 -20.72
N GLY A 146 11.54 -11.95 -21.92
CA GLY A 146 11.06 -12.53 -23.18
C GLY A 146 9.71 -12.01 -23.69
N LYS A 147 9.14 -10.94 -23.13
CA LYS A 147 7.96 -10.28 -23.70
C LYS A 147 8.22 -8.78 -23.93
N SER A 148 8.32 -8.40 -25.21
CA SER A 148 8.32 -7.01 -25.69
C SER A 148 6.92 -6.44 -25.72
#